data_AF-A0A564Y9K8-F1
#
_entry.id   AF-A0A564Y9K8-F1
#
_cell.length_a   1.000
_cell.length_b   1.000
_cell.length_c   1.000
_cell.angle_alpha   90.00
_cell.angle_beta   90.00
_cell.angle_gamma   90.00
#
_symmetry.space_group_name_H-M   'P 1'
#
loop_
_entity.id
_entity.type
_entity.pdbx_description
1 polymer ?
#
loop_
_entity_poly.entity_id
_entity_poly.type
_entity_poly.pdbx_seq_one_letter_code
_entity_poly.pdbx_strand_id
1 'polypeptide(L)'
;ELTNLLGTNRVRTTAYHPQANSLVKRFHRHLKAALTANCTPERWTEALPLVLLGIRTVVKDGLYCSAVEMVIGIPLKLSGQFLSSSNNLPWPNSINYIECLRSHGQSLQAIPTRLVFNPIFIPIDLKTCSHIFLP
;
A
#
# COMPACT_ATOMS: atom_id res chain seq x y z
N GLU A 1 4.00 27.91 -18.38
CA GLU A 1 3.55 27.00 -19.45
C GLU A 1 2.93 25.71 -18.92
N LEU A 2 3.66 24.85 -18.19
CA LEU A 2 3.16 23.53 -17.78
C LEU A 2 1.83 23.56 -16.99
N THR A 3 1.66 24.50 -16.07
CA THR A 3 0.42 24.62 -15.27
C THR A 3 -0.78 24.98 -16.14
N ASN A 4 -0.57 25.85 -17.13
CA ASN A 4 -1.63 26.26 -18.06
C ASN A 4 -1.98 25.12 -19.01
N LEU A 5 -0.98 24.34 -19.45
CA LEU A 5 -1.19 23.16 -20.29
C LEU A 5 -2.01 22.07 -19.58
N LEU A 6 -1.77 21.87 -18.28
CA LEU A 6 -2.52 20.90 -17.47
C LEU A 6 -3.83 21.45 -16.88
N GLY A 7 -4.16 22.73 -17.14
CA GLY A 7 -5.33 23.39 -16.53
C GLY A 7 -5.26 23.51 -15.00
N THR A 8 -4.06 23.48 -14.42
CA THR A 8 -3.83 23.48 -12.97
C THR A 8 -3.52 24.87 -12.43
N ASN A 9 -4.09 25.22 -11.28
CA ASN A 9 -3.77 26.46 -10.58
C ASN A 9 -2.60 26.25 -9.62
N ARG A 10 -1.53 27.05 -9.77
CA ARG A 10 -0.37 27.00 -8.88
C ARG A 10 -0.60 27.86 -7.64
N VAL A 11 -0.81 27.20 -6.51
CA VAL A 11 -0.82 27.86 -5.19
C VAL A 11 0.61 27.97 -4.65
N ARG A 12 1.07 29.19 -4.36
CA ARG A 12 2.36 29.43 -3.70
C ARG A 12 2.16 29.52 -2.20
N THR A 13 3.01 28.82 -1.46
CA THR A 13 3.07 28.98 0.01
C THR A 13 3.74 30.30 0.35
N THR A 14 3.07 31.17 1.11
CA THR A 14 3.67 32.37 1.71
C THR A 14 3.85 32.15 3.22
N ALA A 15 4.68 32.97 3.88
CA ALA A 15 4.99 32.83 5.30
C ALA A 15 3.73 32.80 6.20
N TYR A 16 2.68 33.53 5.81
CA TYR A 16 1.43 33.65 6.56
C TYR A 16 0.27 32.80 6.01
N HIS A 17 0.50 32.00 4.96
CA HIS A 17 -0.52 31.13 4.37
C HIS A 17 0.00 29.68 4.17
N PRO A 18 0.26 28.94 5.27
CA PRO A 18 0.95 27.65 5.23
C PRO A 18 0.02 26.46 4.95
N GLN A 19 -1.26 26.69 4.64
CA GLN A 19 -2.32 25.66 4.65
C GLN A 19 -1.93 24.44 3.78
N ALA A 20 -1.51 24.68 2.54
CA ALA A 20 -1.06 23.64 1.61
C ALA A 20 0.22 22.92 2.08
N ASN A 21 1.12 23.63 2.76
CA ASN A 21 2.43 23.09 3.15
C ASN A 21 2.36 22.22 4.41
N SER A 22 1.39 22.48 5.29
CA SER A 22 1.29 21.78 6.57
C SER A 22 1.00 20.28 6.40
N LEU A 23 0.07 19.91 5.52
CA LEU A 23 -0.30 18.52 5.25
C LEU A 23 0.83 17.76 4.55
N VAL A 24 1.43 18.39 3.53
CA VAL A 24 2.58 17.81 2.80
C VAL A 24 3.76 17.59 3.74
N LYS A 25 4.09 18.55 4.60
CA LYS A 25 5.15 18.41 5.61
C LYS A 25 4.88 17.26 6.58
N ARG A 26 3.64 17.13 7.08
CA ARG A 26 3.24 16.02 7.98
C ARG A 26 3.37 14.67 7.27
N PHE A 27 2.92 14.59 6.02
CA PHE A 27 3.07 13.38 5.20
C PHE A 27 4.54 13.03 4.97
N HIS A 28 5.38 14.00 4.60
CA HIS A 28 6.82 13.77 4.43
C HIS A 28 7.50 13.27 5.69
N ARG A 29 7.13 13.78 6.88
CA ARG A 29 7.66 13.28 8.14
C ARG A 29 7.29 11.81 8.37
N HIS A 30 6.04 11.45 8.08
CA HIS A 30 5.56 10.07 8.20
C HIS A 30 6.27 9.13 7.22
N LEU A 31 6.40 9.55 5.96
CA LEU A 31 7.11 8.82 4.91
C LEU A 31 8.57 8.57 5.27
N LYS A 32 9.28 9.61 5.73
CA LYS A 32 10.68 9.49 6.16
C LYS A 32 10.81 8.54 7.34
N ALA A 33 9.96 8.65 8.36
CA ALA A 33 9.99 7.75 9.51
C ALA A 33 9.80 6.28 9.09
N ALA A 34 8.84 6.01 8.19
CA ALA A 34 8.60 4.66 7.68
C ALA A 34 9.77 4.12 6.83
N LEU A 35 10.41 4.97 6.02
CA LEU A 35 11.60 4.57 5.26
C LEU A 35 12.81 4.32 6.17
N THR A 36 13.00 5.13 7.21
CA THR A 36 14.09 4.97 8.19
C THR A 36 13.89 3.73 9.07
N ALA A 37 12.65 3.30 9.29
CA ALA A 37 12.36 2.07 10.01
C ALA A 37 12.72 0.79 9.23
N ASN A 38 13.07 0.89 7.94
CA ASN A 38 13.50 -0.25 7.15
C ASN A 38 14.98 -0.60 7.43
N CYS A 39 15.30 -1.90 7.41
CA CYS A 39 16.63 -2.44 7.66
C CYS A 39 17.68 -2.05 6.60
N THR A 40 17.26 -1.58 5.41
CA THR A 40 18.13 -1.24 4.26
C THR A 40 17.98 0.22 3.81
N PRO A 41 18.47 1.21 4.59
CA PRO A 41 18.30 2.62 4.28
C PRO A 41 18.95 3.06 2.95
N GLU A 42 20.00 2.38 2.50
CA GLU A 42 20.69 2.68 1.22
C GLU A 42 19.83 2.31 0.00
N ARG A 43 18.92 1.35 0.14
CA ARG A 43 18.02 0.86 -0.92
C ARG A 43 16.58 1.32 -0.70
N TRP A 44 16.41 2.53 -0.16
CA TRP A 44 15.09 3.08 0.19
C TRP A 44 14.13 3.17 -1.00
N THR A 45 14.64 3.28 -2.24
CA THR A 45 13.84 3.29 -3.47
C THR A 45 13.13 1.96 -3.71
N GLU A 46 13.74 0.84 -3.32
CA GLU A 46 13.14 -0.50 -3.44
C GLU A 46 12.03 -0.70 -2.40
N ALA A 47 12.18 -0.07 -1.24
CA ALA A 47 11.17 -0.09 -0.18
C ALA A 47 10.01 0.88 -0.43
N LEU A 48 10.23 1.90 -1.26
CA LEU A 48 9.30 3.01 -1.45
C LEU A 48 7.90 2.58 -1.89
N PRO A 49 7.71 1.66 -2.88
CA PRO A 49 6.38 1.23 -3.28
C PRO A 49 5.58 0.61 -2.12
N LEU A 50 6.27 -0.19 -1.30
CA LEU A 50 5.66 -0.91 -0.19
C LEU A 50 5.34 0.02 0.98
N VAL A 51 6.23 0.96 1.30
CA VAL A 51 5.99 1.98 2.31
C VAL A 51 4.81 2.87 1.91
N LEU A 52 4.74 3.30 0.65
CA LEU A 52 3.62 4.10 0.15
C LEU A 52 2.31 3.31 0.17
N LEU A 53 2.34 2.02 -0.15
CA LEU A 53 1.19 1.13 -0.05
C LEU A 53 0.69 1.06 1.40
N GLY A 54 1.59 0.78 2.34
CA GLY A 54 1.27 0.74 3.78
C GLY A 54 0.63 2.04 4.27
N ILE A 55 1.22 3.20 3.93
CA ILE A 55 0.66 4.50 4.33
C ILE A 55 -0.75 4.73 3.74
N ARG A 56 -1.02 4.23 2.52
CA ARG A 56 -2.33 4.39 1.87
C ARG A 56 -3.41 3.46 2.43
N THR A 57 -3.01 2.28 2.93
CA THR A 57 -3.93 1.27 3.47
C THR A 57 -4.18 1.39 4.98
N VAL A 58 -3.32 2.10 5.72
CA VAL A 58 -3.52 2.31 7.16
C VAL A 58 -4.79 3.13 7.40
N VAL A 59 -5.65 2.62 8.27
CA VAL A 59 -6.86 3.31 8.71
C VAL A 59 -6.49 4.44 9.65
N LYS A 60 -7.04 5.64 9.41
CA LYS A 60 -6.81 6.79 10.27
C LYS A 60 -7.90 6.89 11.32
N ASP A 61 -7.53 6.83 12.60
CA ASP A 61 -8.46 6.77 13.73
C ASP A 61 -9.54 7.86 13.73
N GLY A 62 -9.17 9.11 13.42
CA GLY A 62 -10.13 10.22 13.40
C GLY A 62 -11.09 10.23 12.20
N LEU A 63 -10.79 9.51 11.13
CA LEU A 63 -11.64 9.43 9.92
C LEU A 63 -12.37 8.10 9.81
N TYR A 64 -11.95 7.10 10.59
CA TYR A 64 -12.40 5.73 10.47
C TYR A 64 -12.30 5.15 9.04
N CYS A 65 -11.42 5.70 8.20
CA CYS A 65 -11.17 5.24 6.83
C CYS A 65 -9.67 5.38 6.51
N SER A 66 -9.20 4.58 5.57
CA SER A 66 -7.87 4.68 4.95
C SER A 66 -7.91 5.59 3.71
N ALA A 67 -6.74 6.07 3.28
CA ALA A 67 -6.65 6.94 2.11
C ALA A 67 -7.08 6.21 0.82
N VAL A 68 -6.81 4.91 0.72
CA VAL A 68 -7.21 4.11 -0.45
C VAL A 68 -8.74 3.90 -0.49
N GLU A 69 -9.38 3.70 0.66
CA GLU A 69 -10.85 3.62 0.76
C GLU A 69 -11.51 4.92 0.34
N MET A 70 -10.96 6.07 0.72
CA MET A 70 -11.51 7.36 0.31
C MET A 70 -11.43 7.60 -1.21
N VAL A 71 -10.44 7.03 -1.89
CA VAL A 71 -10.24 7.23 -3.33
C VAL A 71 -11.02 6.20 -4.15
N ILE A 72 -11.03 4.93 -3.73
CA ILE A 72 -11.60 3.80 -4.48
C ILE A 72 -13.02 3.46 -4.01
N GLY A 73 -13.40 3.89 -2.80
CA GLY A 73 -14.70 3.59 -2.18
C GLY A 73 -14.78 2.23 -1.49
N ILE A 74 -13.71 1.42 -1.53
CA ILE A 74 -13.65 0.09 -0.92
C ILE A 74 -12.32 -0.17 -0.19
N PRO A 75 -12.31 -1.01 0.87
CA PRO A 75 -11.08 -1.45 1.53
C PRO A 75 -10.19 -2.24 0.58
N LEU A 76 -8.92 -1.85 0.47
CA LEU A 76 -7.93 -2.61 -0.28
C LEU A 76 -7.49 -3.83 0.54
N LYS A 77 -7.67 -5.04 -0.01
CA LYS A 77 -7.13 -6.27 0.57
C LYS A 77 -5.69 -6.47 0.10
N LEU A 78 -4.74 -6.46 1.02
CA LEU A 78 -3.32 -6.67 0.70
C LEU A 78 -3.04 -8.18 0.58
N SER A 79 -2.20 -8.60 -0.37
CA SER A 79 -1.85 -10.01 -0.59
C SER A 79 -1.27 -10.69 0.66
N GLY A 80 -0.55 -9.94 1.53
CA GLY A 80 -0.11 -10.44 2.84
C GLY A 80 -1.23 -10.83 3.81
N GLN A 81 -2.48 -10.43 3.57
CA GLN A 81 -3.66 -10.95 4.29
C GLN A 81 -4.10 -12.34 3.80
N PHE A 82 -3.63 -12.78 2.63
CA PHE A 82 -3.95 -14.06 2.01
C PHE A 82 -2.80 -15.07 2.06
N LEU A 83 -1.56 -14.62 2.29
CA LEU A 83 -0.40 -15.50 2.34
C LEU A 83 -0.30 -16.19 3.71
N SER A 84 -0.86 -17.38 3.83
CA SER A 84 -0.53 -18.31 4.92
C SER A 84 0.99 -18.58 4.90
N SER A 85 1.65 -18.51 6.07
CA SER A 85 3.06 -18.92 6.20
C SER A 85 3.21 -20.37 5.72
N SER A 86 3.80 -20.56 4.55
CA SER A 86 4.26 -21.88 4.11
C SER A 86 5.69 -22.04 4.62
N ASN A 87 5.91 -22.96 5.56
CA ASN A 87 7.19 -23.22 6.21
C ASN A 87 8.25 -23.88 5.30
N ASN A 88 8.01 -24.03 4.00
CA ASN A 88 8.82 -24.87 3.10
C ASN A 88 9.30 -24.14 1.85
N LEU A 89 10.15 -23.10 1.98
CA LEU A 89 10.87 -22.56 0.83
C LEU A 89 12.38 -22.52 1.09
N PRO A 90 13.21 -23.13 0.21
CA PRO A 90 14.67 -22.99 0.24
C PRO A 90 15.08 -21.53 0.05
N TRP A 91 16.19 -21.16 0.70
CA TRP A 91 16.80 -19.82 0.71
C TRP A 91 16.85 -19.16 -0.68
N PRO A 92 16.43 -17.88 -0.84
CA PRO A 92 16.28 -17.29 -2.16
C PRO A 92 17.61 -16.79 -2.75
N ASN A 93 17.84 -17.14 -4.02
CA ASN A 93 18.94 -16.66 -4.84
C ASN A 93 18.56 -15.30 -5.47
N SER A 94 19.52 -14.38 -5.57
CA SER A 94 19.30 -12.94 -5.86
C SER A 94 18.72 -12.59 -7.25
N ILE A 95 18.41 -13.57 -8.10
CA ILE A 95 17.96 -13.36 -9.49
C ILE A 95 16.43 -13.23 -9.60
N ASN A 96 15.66 -13.68 -8.60
CA ASN A 96 14.20 -13.66 -8.65
C ASN A 96 13.60 -12.51 -7.82
N TYR A 97 13.39 -11.36 -8.46
CA TYR A 97 12.63 -10.23 -7.88
C TYR A 97 11.29 -10.67 -7.27
N ILE A 98 10.60 -11.63 -7.91
CA ILE A 98 9.34 -12.20 -7.42
C ILE A 98 9.51 -12.97 -6.10
N GLU A 99 10.62 -13.71 -5.91
CA GLU A 99 10.90 -14.41 -4.66
C GLU A 99 11.24 -13.43 -3.54
N CYS A 100 12.05 -12.41 -3.84
CA CYS A 100 12.38 -11.36 -2.88
C CYS A 100 11.12 -10.59 -2.43
N LEU A 101 10.24 -10.29 -3.38
CA LEU A 101 8.94 -9.66 -3.13
C LEU A 101 7.99 -10.58 -2.34
N ARG A 102 8.02 -11.89 -2.59
CA ARG A 102 7.24 -12.87 -1.83
C ARG A 102 7.72 -12.99 -0.39
N SER A 103 9.02 -13.11 -0.16
CA SER A 103 9.59 -13.14 1.19
C SER A 103 9.33 -11.85 1.96
N HIS A 104 9.43 -10.69 1.31
CA HIS A 104 9.01 -9.41 1.90
C HIS A 104 7.50 -9.36 2.16
N GLY A 105 6.67 -9.89 1.27
CA GLY A 105 5.23 -9.96 1.48
C GLY A 105 4.84 -10.86 2.67
N GLN A 106 5.58 -11.95 2.88
CA GLN A 106 5.38 -12.87 4.02
C GLN A 106 5.81 -12.27 5.36
N SER A 107 6.89 -11.48 5.39
CA SER A 107 7.29 -10.76 6.61
C SER A 107 6.32 -9.65 7.01
N LEU A 108 5.46 -9.22 6.09
CA LEU A 108 4.47 -8.15 6.26
C LEU A 108 3.06 -8.72 6.43
N GLN A 109 2.85 -9.46 7.51
CA GLN A 109 1.51 -9.86 7.93
C GLN A 109 0.74 -8.62 8.42
N ALA A 110 -0.32 -8.26 7.71
CA ALA A 110 -1.18 -7.14 8.11
C ALA A 110 -2.11 -7.59 9.24
N ILE A 111 -2.02 -6.93 10.39
CA ILE A 111 -2.94 -7.16 11.50
C ILE A 111 -4.28 -6.50 11.15
N PRO A 112 -5.41 -7.25 11.16
CA PRO A 112 -6.72 -6.68 10.89
C PRO A 112 -7.02 -5.58 11.91
N THR A 113 -7.13 -4.34 11.46
CA THR A 113 -7.45 -3.21 12.36
C THR A 113 -8.95 -3.15 12.69
N ARG A 114 -9.79 -3.85 11.90
CA ARG A 114 -11.27 -3.89 12.02
C ARG A 114 -11.84 -5.20 11.47
N LEU A 115 -13.02 -5.59 11.96
CA LEU A 115 -13.84 -6.64 11.34
C LEU A 115 -14.41 -6.10 10.02
N VAL A 116 -13.81 -6.52 8.90
CA VAL A 116 -14.33 -6.25 7.56
C VAL A 116 -15.19 -7.45 7.15
N PHE A 117 -16.51 -7.32 7.22
CA PHE A 117 -17.43 -8.30 6.64
C PHE A 117 -17.56 -8.03 5.14
N ASN A 118 -16.61 -8.54 4.37
CA ASN A 118 -16.76 -8.69 2.92
C ASN A 118 -16.87 -10.18 2.62
N PRO A 119 -18.09 -10.76 2.55
CA PRO A 119 -18.25 -12.17 2.20
C PRO A 119 -17.51 -12.40 0.89
N ILE A 120 -16.57 -13.35 0.91
CA ILE A 120 -15.90 -13.79 -0.31
C ILE A 120 -17.00 -14.41 -1.16
N PHE A 121 -17.44 -13.69 -2.20
CA PHE A 121 -18.39 -14.22 -3.15
C PHE A 121 -17.65 -15.26 -3.99
N ILE A 122 -17.89 -16.52 -3.69
CA ILE A 122 -17.41 -17.66 -4.48
C ILE A 122 -18.59 -18.07 -5.37
N PRO A 123 -18.50 -17.85 -6.70
CA PRO A 123 -19.49 -18.37 -7.64
C PRO A 123 -19.69 -19.88 -7.43
N ILE A 124 -20.93 -20.35 -7.39
CA ILE A 124 -21.24 -21.76 -7.20
C ILE A 124 -20.66 -22.60 -8.35
N ASP A 125 -20.63 -22.02 -9.55
CA ASP A 125 -20.10 -22.59 -10.79
C ASP A 125 -18.60 -22.91 -10.70
N LEU A 126 -17.87 -22.26 -9.79
CA LEU A 126 -16.45 -22.52 -9.54
C LEU A 126 -16.22 -23.93 -8.96
N LYS A 127 -17.26 -24.58 -8.39
CA LYS A 127 -17.20 -25.98 -7.93
C LYS A 127 -17.31 -27.00 -9.06
N THR A 128 -17.89 -26.62 -10.20
CA THR A 128 -18.17 -27.52 -11.33
C THR A 128 -17.33 -27.18 -12.57
N CYS A 129 -16.69 -26.01 -12.60
CA CYS A 129 -15.82 -25.60 -13.70
C CYS A 129 -14.52 -26.42 -13.77
N SER A 130 -14.19 -26.93 -14.96
CA SER A 130 -12.92 -27.61 -15.23
C SER A 130 -11.78 -26.65 -15.57
N HIS A 131 -12.11 -25.45 -16.08
CA HIS A 131 -11.15 -24.42 -16.48
C HIS A 131 -11.63 -23.06 -16.02
N ILE A 132 -10.69 -22.21 -15.62
CA ILE A 132 -10.92 -20.84 -15.19
C ILE A 132 -10.06 -19.93 -16.06
N PHE A 133 -10.66 -18.89 -16.61
CA PHE A 133 -9.93 -17.85 -17.32
C PHE A 133 -9.37 -16.84 -16.31
N LEU A 134 -8.05 -16.67 -16.31
CA LEU A 134 -7.36 -15.65 -15.55
C LEU A 134 -6.84 -14.59 -16.54
N PRO A 135 -7.35 -13.35 -16.51
CA PRO A 135 -6.82 -12.25 -17.31
C PRO A 135 -5.43 -11.79 -16.84
#